data_AF-A0A920VR77-F1
#
_entry.id   AF-A0A920VR77-F1
#
_cell.length_a   1.000
_cell.length_b   1.000
_cell.length_c   1.000
_cell.angle_alpha   90.00
_cell.angle_beta   90.00
_cell.angle_gamma   90.00
#
_symmetry.space_group_name_H-M   'P 1'
#
loop_
_entity.id
_entity.type
_entity.pdbx_description
1 polymer ?
#
loop_
_entity_poly.entity_id
_entity_poly.type
_entity_poly.pdbx_seq_one_letter_code
_entity_poly.pdbx_strand_id
1 'polypeptide(L)' 'MEDFLKQKFRPEFLNRLDEFIVFDSLTQDDIKLIVDKFMVEVTERVSDLKVSLFLSEEAKAWW' A
#
# COMPACT_ATOMS: atom_id res chain seq x y z
N MET A 1 -14.46 -5.22 -15.09
CA MET A 1 -13.01 -5.52 -15.21
C MET A 1 -12.74 -6.50 -16.34
N GLU A 2 -13.43 -7.64 -16.34
CA GLU A 2 -13.29 -8.67 -17.39
C GLU A 2 -13.47 -8.12 -18.82
N ASP A 3 -14.50 -7.28 -19.04
CA ASP A 3 -14.74 -6.66 -20.37
C ASP A 3 -13.64 -5.67 -20.79
N PHE A 4 -13.07 -4.93 -19.84
CA PHE A 4 -11.95 -4.02 -20.10
C PHE A 4 -10.67 -4.80 -20.46
N LEU A 5 -10.41 -5.91 -19.75
CA LEU A 5 -9.27 -6.78 -20.01
C LEU A 5 -9.40 -7.47 -21.38
N LYS A 6 -10.60 -7.94 -21.76
CA LYS A 6 -10.89 -8.52 -23.09
C LYS A 6 -10.75 -7.51 -24.22
N GLN A 7 -10.95 -6.20 -23.98
CA GLN A 7 -10.67 -5.16 -24.97
C GLN A 7 -9.17 -4.82 -25.09
N LYS A 8 -8.40 -4.97 -24.01
CA LYS A 8 -6.97 -4.61 -23.97
C LYS A 8 -6.02 -5.77 -24.30
N PHE A 9 -6.43 -7.01 -24.05
CA PHE A 9 -5.61 -8.20 -24.23
C PHE A 9 -6.32 -9.25 -25.10
N ARG A 10 -5.52 -10.03 -25.84
CA ARG A 10 -6.01 -11.13 -26.68
C ARG A 10 -6.61 -12.24 -25.80
N PRO A 11 -7.70 -12.92 -26.23
CA PRO A 11 -8.33 -13.99 -25.46
C PRO A 11 -7.35 -15.11 -25.06
N GLU A 12 -6.41 -15.46 -25.95
CA GLU A 12 -5.41 -16.51 -25.70
C GLU A 12 -4.45 -16.16 -24.56
N PHE A 13 -4.21 -14.86 -24.33
CA PHE A 13 -3.39 -14.39 -23.23
C PHE A 13 -4.13 -14.48 -21.89
N LEU A 14 -5.42 -14.10 -21.89
CA LEU A 14 -6.26 -14.19 -20.68
C LEU A 14 -6.50 -15.64 -20.27
N ASN A 15 -6.60 -16.56 -21.24
CA ASN A 15 -6.77 -18.00 -21.00
C ASN A 15 -5.53 -18.68 -20.40
N ARG A 16 -4.38 -17.98 -20.28
CA ARG A 16 -3.16 -18.47 -19.62
C ARG A 16 -2.97 -17.94 -18.19
N LEU A 17 -3.89 -17.11 -17.72
CA LEU A 17 -3.89 -16.57 -16.37
C LEU A 17 -4.95 -17.33 -15.57
N ASP A 18 -4.51 -18.13 -14.62
CA ASP A 18 -5.39 -19.00 -13.83
C ASP A 18 -6.24 -18.21 -12.82
N GLU A 19 -5.70 -17.12 -12.26
CA GLU A 19 -6.39 -16.29 -11.28
C GLU A 19 -5.96 -14.82 -11.39
N PHE A 20 -6.91 -13.90 -11.20
CA PHE A 20 -6.66 -12.46 -11.20
C PHE A 20 -6.85 -11.92 -9.79
N ILE A 21 -5.83 -11.26 -9.25
CA ILE A 21 -5.94 -10.57 -7.95
C ILE A 21 -6.39 -9.14 -8.21
N VAL A 22 -7.55 -8.79 -7.66
CA VAL A 22 -8.04 -7.41 -7.64
C VAL A 22 -7.60 -6.78 -6.33
N PHE A 23 -6.94 -5.63 -6.42
CA PHE A 23 -6.62 -4.82 -5.26
C PHE A 23 -7.70 -3.77 -5.08
N ASP A 24 -8.31 -3.78 -3.90
CA ASP A 24 -9.20 -2.72 -3.48
C ASP A 24 -8.41 -1.45 -3.15
N SER A 25 -9.08 -0.30 -3.26
CA SER A 25 -8.51 0.97 -2.82
C SER A 25 -8.28 0.94 -1.31
N LEU A 26 -7.16 1.53 -0.88
CA LEU A 26 -6.87 1.67 0.55
C LEU A 26 -7.91 2.56 1.21
N THR A 27 -8.42 2.09 2.34
CA THR A 27 -9.20 2.92 3.27
C THR A 27 -8.27 3.83 4.06
N GLN A 28 -8.84 4.85 4.72
CA GLN A 28 -8.07 5.71 5.60
C GLN A 28 -7.37 4.93 6.72
N ASP A 29 -8.00 3.89 7.26
CA ASP A 29 -7.40 3.09 8.33
C ASP A 29 -6.27 2.19 7.81
N ASP A 30 -6.37 1.69 6.57
CA ASP A 30 -5.25 1.01 5.91
C ASP A 30 -4.04 1.94 5.78
N ILE A 31 -4.28 3.21 5.42
CA ILE A 31 -3.23 4.21 5.31
C ILE A 31 -2.58 4.48 6.67
N LYS A 32 -3.35 4.56 7.77
CA LYS A 32 -2.78 4.72 9.14
C LYS A 32 -1.81 3.58 9.46
N LEU A 33 -2.24 2.33 9.21
CA LEU A 33 -1.42 1.14 9.47
C LEU A 33 -0.15 1.14 8.64
N ILE A 34 -0.24 1.56 7.37
CA ILE A 34 0.91 1.69 6.49
C ILE A 34 1.89 2.74 7.05
N VAL A 35 1.39 3.93 7.43
CA VAL A 35 2.22 4.99 8.01
C VAL A 35 2.90 4.52 9.29
N ASP A 36 2.18 3.83 10.17
CA ASP A 36 2.75 3.28 11.41
C ASP A 36 3.89 2.30 11.14
N LYS A 37 3.71 1.40 10.17
CA LYS A 37 4.77 0.48 9.76
C LYS A 37 6.02 1.23 9.26
N PHE A 38 5.83 2.25 8.43
CA PHE A 38 6.95 3.06 7.93
C PHE A 38 7.63 3.85 9.06
N MET A 39 6.88 4.37 10.03
CA MET A 39 7.45 5.09 11.15
C MET A 39 8.34 4.22 12.04
N VAL A 40 8.02 2.92 12.19
CA VAL A 40 8.91 1.96 12.86
C VAL A 40 10.25 1.88 12.13
N GLU A 41 10.24 1.66 10.82
CA GLU A 41 11.47 1.56 10.01
C GLU A 41 12.30 2.86 10.05
N VAL A 42 11.64 4.02 10.02
CA VAL A 42 12.31 5.32 10.12
C VAL A 42 12.94 5.50 11.50
N THR A 43 12.20 5.15 12.56
CA THR A 43 12.66 5.26 13.94
C THR A 43 13.87 4.38 14.19
N GLU A 44 13.86 3.15 13.68
CA GLU A 44 15.01 2.23 13.77
C GLU A 44 16.26 2.84 13.12
N ARG A 45 16.14 3.42 11.92
CA ARG A 45 17.29 4.02 11.21
C ARG A 45 17.89 5.22 11.94
N VAL A 46 17.07 6.05 12.57
CA VAL A 46 17.58 7.23 13.28
C VAL A 46 18.04 6.92 14.70
N SER A 47 17.69 5.75 15.23
CA SER A 47 18.10 5.31 16.57
C SER A 47 19.63 5.17 16.68
N ASP A 48 20.30 4.77 15.61
CA ASP A 48 21.77 4.71 15.50
C ASP A 48 22.42 6.09 15.70
N LEU A 49 21.67 7.16 15.38
CA LEU A 49 22.09 8.55 15.57
C LEU A 49 21.70 9.09 16.96
N LYS A 50 21.17 8.24 17.84
CA LYS A 50 20.62 8.59 19.17
C LYS A 50 19.47 9.60 19.08
N VAL A 51 18.72 9.59 17.98
CA VAL A 51 17.54 10.42 17.78
C VAL A 51 16.30 9.57 17.99
N SER A 52 15.34 10.09 18.76
CA SER A 52 14.01 9.50 18.90
C SER A 52 13.01 10.29 18.08
N LEU A 53 12.18 9.59 17.31
CA LEU A 53 11.09 10.16 16.55
C LEU A 53 9.76 9.65 17.10
N PHE A 54 8.77 10.53 17.10
CA PHE A 54 7.38 10.21 17.41
C PHE A 54 6.49 10.96 16.42
N LEU A 55 5.50 10.25 15.86
CA LEU A 55 4.50 10.84 14.99
C LEU A 55 3.24 11.12 15.80
N SER A 56 2.78 12.37 15.81
CA SER A 56 1.52 12.71 16.48
C SER A 56 0.32 12.17 15.70
N GLU A 57 -0.79 11.95 16.39
CA GLU A 57 -2.02 11.44 15.76
C GLU A 57 -2.60 12.45 14.76
N GLU A 58 -2.45 13.76 15.00
CA GLU A 58 -2.86 14.80 14.07
C GLU A 58 -2.04 14.78 12.78
N ALA A 59 -0.72 14.55 12.90
CA ALA A 59 0.16 14.41 11.74
C ALA A 59 -0.12 13.12 10.97
N LYS A 60 -0.49 12.04 11.68
CA LYS A 60 -0.88 10.76 11.06
C LYS A 60 -2.21 10.84 10.32
N ALA A 61 -3.13 11.69 10.77
CA ALA A 61 -4.45 11.91 10.16
C ALA A 61 -4.48 13.07 9.15
N TRP A 62 -3.33 13.59 8.74
CA TRP A 62 -3.24 14.73 7.82
C TRP A 62 -3.41 14.27 6.36
N TRP A 63 -4.66 14.20 5.89
CA TRP A 63 -5.04 13.97 4.49
C TRP A 63 -6.38 14.61 4.13
#